data_AF-A0A511WU56-F1
#
_entry.id   AF-A0A511WU56-F1
#
_cell.length_a   1.000
_cell.length_b   1.000
_cell.length_c   1.000
_cell.angle_alpha   90.00
_cell.angle_beta   90.00
_cell.angle_gamma   90.00
#
_symmetry.space_group_name_H-M   'P 1'
#
loop_
_entity.id
_entity.type
_entity.pdbx_description
1 polymer ?
#
loop_
_entity_poly.entity_id
_entity_poly.type
_entity_poly.pdbx_seq_one_letter_code
_entity_poly.pdbx_strand_id
1 'polypeptide(L)'
;MADLSLNLAGIKSPNPYWLASAPPTNSGYQVQRAFEAGWGGAVWKTLGEPILNVSSRFAAVGFNGKQVAGFNNIELITDRPLEVNLKEIYETKKRFPDHAIIASLMVEPTQEKWHEIVKRVEDVGVDGLELNFGCPHGMAERGMGAASGQVPELVEKQTMWAKEVAQTPVIVKLTPNITDITFTAEAAVNGGADAVSMINTINSLAGVDIDSWDTIPNVAGKGAHGGYCGPAVKPIALNMVAECARHPKINVPISGMGGVSSWREAVEFMLMGATGVQVCTAAMHHGFSIIDDMVEGLDNYLDEKGIDSVMDLVGKSVEKYSDWGNLDLNHQVVAQINNDVCINCNKCHIACEDTSHQCIDMLKDANGNDILKVREEDCVGCNLCSIVCPVDGAIDMVEYANGKPPMTWNERQAAIGAASSCDVNLIK
;
A
#
# COMPACT_ATOMS: atom_id res chain seq x y z
N MET A 1 -6.23 -25.61 -7.60
CA MET A 1 -5.67 -24.64 -8.55
C MET A 1 -6.77 -23.69 -8.92
N ALA A 2 -6.81 -22.61 -8.16
CA ALA A 2 -7.71 -21.50 -8.34
C ALA A 2 -7.34 -20.71 -9.60
N ASP A 3 -8.31 -19.96 -10.15
CA ASP A 3 -8.04 -19.02 -11.23
C ASP A 3 -7.36 -17.77 -10.67
N LEU A 4 -6.05 -17.63 -10.95
CA LEU A 4 -5.27 -16.46 -10.56
C LEU A 4 -5.38 -15.29 -11.55
N SER A 5 -6.08 -15.45 -12.67
CA SER A 5 -6.09 -14.42 -13.71
C SER A 5 -6.69 -13.10 -13.19
N LEU A 6 -6.07 -11.99 -13.61
CA LEU A 6 -6.49 -10.64 -13.26
C LEU A 6 -7.26 -10.01 -14.42
N ASN A 7 -8.26 -9.19 -14.09
CA ASN A 7 -8.83 -8.20 -15.01
C ASN A 7 -8.98 -6.84 -14.31
N LEU A 8 -8.07 -5.90 -14.61
CA LEU A 8 -8.11 -4.53 -14.11
C LEU A 8 -8.55 -3.60 -15.25
N ALA A 9 -9.81 -3.16 -15.21
CA ALA A 9 -10.38 -2.24 -16.20
C ALA A 9 -10.24 -2.71 -17.67
N GLY A 10 -10.27 -4.03 -17.90
CA GLY A 10 -10.09 -4.64 -19.22
C GLY A 10 -8.66 -5.12 -19.50
N ILE A 11 -7.67 -4.70 -18.70
CA ILE A 11 -6.29 -5.18 -18.78
C ILE A 11 -6.20 -6.55 -18.12
N LYS A 12 -5.82 -7.56 -18.88
CA LYS A 12 -5.74 -8.95 -18.41
C LYS A 12 -4.30 -9.39 -18.20
N SER A 13 -4.07 -10.19 -17.16
CA SER A 13 -2.79 -10.87 -16.95
C SER A 13 -2.98 -12.26 -16.33
N PRO A 14 -1.99 -13.17 -16.46
CA PRO A 14 -2.07 -14.53 -15.92
C PRO A 14 -2.18 -14.62 -14.40
N ASN A 15 -1.72 -13.60 -13.68
CA ASN A 15 -1.77 -13.49 -12.22
C ASN A 15 -1.88 -12.01 -11.80
N PRO A 16 -2.18 -11.69 -10.53
CA PRO A 16 -2.42 -10.31 -10.08
C PRO A 16 -1.15 -9.52 -9.79
N TYR A 17 0.04 -10.07 -10.10
CA TYR A 17 1.33 -9.48 -9.74
C TYR A 17 1.95 -8.76 -10.93
N TRP A 18 1.98 -7.43 -10.84
CA TRP A 18 2.67 -6.60 -11.81
C TRP A 18 3.96 -6.04 -11.21
N LEU A 19 5.02 -5.93 -12.00
CA LEU A 19 6.15 -5.08 -11.60
C LEU A 19 5.72 -3.61 -11.68
N ALA A 20 6.00 -2.82 -10.64
CA ALA A 20 5.70 -1.39 -10.65
C ALA A 20 6.69 -0.61 -11.54
N SER A 21 6.27 0.54 -12.05
CA SER A 21 7.13 1.49 -12.78
C SER A 21 8.27 1.99 -11.89
N ALA A 22 9.46 1.41 -12.06
CA ALA A 22 10.59 1.51 -11.15
C ALA A 22 11.89 0.96 -11.80
N PRO A 23 13.07 0.92 -11.12
CA PRO A 23 14.28 0.34 -11.70
C PRO A 23 14.13 -1.07 -12.30
N PRO A 24 13.30 -1.99 -11.75
CA PRO A 24 13.09 -3.31 -12.34
C PRO A 24 12.42 -3.31 -13.72
N THR A 25 11.84 -2.19 -14.17
CA THR A 25 11.11 -2.09 -15.46
C THR A 25 11.69 -1.03 -16.39
N ASN A 26 12.99 -0.73 -16.26
CA ASN A 26 13.66 0.31 -17.05
C ASN A 26 14.05 -0.12 -18.48
N SER A 27 14.00 -1.41 -18.80
CA SER A 27 14.35 -1.94 -20.13
C SER A 27 13.58 -3.20 -20.50
N GLY A 28 13.45 -3.44 -21.80
CA GLY A 28 12.83 -4.65 -22.32
C GLY A 28 13.53 -5.92 -21.87
N TYR A 29 14.86 -5.91 -21.72
CA TYR A 29 15.59 -7.06 -21.17
C TYR A 29 15.12 -7.43 -19.76
N GLN A 30 14.92 -6.45 -18.88
CA GLN A 30 14.45 -6.72 -17.51
C GLN A 30 13.01 -7.22 -17.51
N VAL A 31 12.12 -6.56 -18.26
CA VAL A 31 10.70 -6.94 -18.33
C VAL A 31 10.52 -8.34 -18.92
N GLN A 32 11.25 -8.67 -20.00
CA GLN A 32 11.21 -10.00 -20.60
C GLN A 32 11.70 -11.08 -19.62
N ARG A 33 12.76 -10.81 -18.85
CA ARG A 33 13.22 -11.73 -17.79
C ARG A 33 12.21 -11.90 -16.66
N ALA A 34 11.45 -10.87 -16.34
CA ALA A 34 10.37 -10.96 -15.35
C ALA A 34 9.23 -11.84 -15.88
N PHE A 35 8.84 -11.67 -17.15
CA PHE A 35 7.82 -12.53 -17.77
C PHE A 35 8.28 -13.98 -17.92
N GLU A 36 9.55 -14.21 -18.26
CA GLU A 36 10.16 -15.57 -18.24
C GLU A 36 10.11 -16.22 -16.85
N ALA A 37 10.17 -15.41 -15.77
CA ALA A 37 10.03 -15.89 -14.41
C ALA A 37 8.56 -16.08 -13.96
N GLY A 38 7.58 -15.60 -14.71
CA GLY A 38 6.15 -15.78 -14.40
C GLY A 38 5.42 -14.56 -13.83
N TRP A 39 6.01 -13.36 -13.87
CA TRP A 39 5.30 -12.12 -13.52
C TRP A 39 4.13 -11.88 -14.46
N GLY A 40 2.92 -11.65 -13.96
CA GLY A 40 1.73 -11.50 -14.82
C GLY A 40 1.74 -10.24 -15.68
N GLY A 41 2.41 -9.18 -15.22
CA GLY A 41 2.51 -7.93 -15.96
C GLY A 41 3.64 -7.03 -15.48
N ALA A 42 3.85 -5.93 -16.20
CA ALA A 42 4.82 -4.91 -15.83
C ALA A 42 4.33 -3.53 -16.25
N VAL A 43 4.44 -2.59 -15.33
CA VAL A 43 4.34 -1.17 -15.62
C VAL A 43 5.73 -0.68 -15.99
N TRP A 44 5.91 -0.29 -17.24
CA TRP A 44 7.16 0.20 -17.79
C TRP A 44 7.62 1.46 -17.05
N LYS A 45 8.94 1.63 -16.86
CA LYS A 45 9.49 2.84 -16.22
C LYS A 45 8.97 4.08 -16.93
N THR A 46 8.57 5.08 -16.14
CA THR A 46 7.91 6.30 -16.63
C THR A 46 8.65 6.94 -17.80
N LEU A 47 7.93 7.12 -18.91
CA LEU A 47 8.36 7.75 -20.15
C LEU A 47 7.97 9.22 -20.15
N GLY A 48 8.83 10.04 -20.74
CA GLY A 48 8.64 11.49 -20.85
C GLY A 48 9.79 12.12 -21.63
N GLU A 49 9.96 13.43 -21.51
CA GLU A 49 11.14 14.10 -22.05
C GLU A 49 12.40 13.61 -21.30
N PRO A 50 13.50 13.28 -22.00
CA PRO A 50 14.69 12.77 -21.36
C PRO A 50 15.24 13.73 -20.31
N ILE A 51 15.66 13.14 -19.20
CA ILE A 51 16.26 13.82 -18.06
C ILE A 51 17.55 13.12 -17.67
N LEU A 52 18.37 13.78 -16.85
CA LEU A 52 19.61 13.21 -16.34
C LEU A 52 19.48 12.88 -14.87
N ASN A 53 19.64 11.60 -14.54
CA ASN A 53 19.73 11.16 -13.15
C ASN A 53 21.10 11.50 -12.56
N VAL A 54 21.13 11.77 -11.26
CA VAL A 54 22.36 11.83 -10.48
C VAL A 54 22.93 10.42 -10.23
N SER A 55 24.21 10.36 -9.84
CA SER A 55 24.86 9.14 -9.36
C SER A 55 24.86 9.12 -7.83
N SER A 56 24.75 7.93 -7.22
CA SER A 56 24.42 7.75 -5.78
C SER A 56 23.00 8.22 -5.45
N ARG A 57 22.01 7.45 -5.93
CA ARG A 57 20.57 7.83 -5.88
C ARG A 57 19.67 6.86 -5.13
N PHE A 58 20.27 5.89 -4.44
CA PHE A 58 19.59 4.96 -3.57
C PHE A 58 20.25 4.96 -2.20
N ALA A 59 19.42 4.84 -1.17
CA ALA A 59 19.82 4.56 0.19
C ALA A 59 18.93 3.46 0.76
N ALA A 60 19.37 2.85 1.85
CA ALA A 60 18.59 1.87 2.58
C ALA A 60 18.45 2.30 4.04
N VAL A 61 17.31 1.97 4.64
CA VAL A 61 17.10 2.07 6.09
C VAL A 61 17.26 0.67 6.67
N GLY A 62 18.15 0.51 7.66
CA GLY A 62 18.30 -0.74 8.40
C GLY A 62 17.37 -0.79 9.62
N PHE A 63 17.00 -1.99 10.05
CA PHE A 63 16.18 -2.19 11.25
C PHE A 63 16.49 -3.55 11.90
N ASN A 64 16.66 -3.59 13.23
CA ASN A 64 16.92 -4.81 14.01
C ASN A 64 17.98 -5.75 13.39
N GLY A 65 19.14 -5.20 13.01
CA GLY A 65 20.25 -5.96 12.44
C GLY A 65 20.08 -6.36 10.97
N LYS A 66 18.93 -6.09 10.34
CA LYS A 66 18.76 -6.22 8.88
C LYS A 66 19.30 -4.97 8.19
N GLN A 67 20.13 -5.18 7.18
CA GLN A 67 20.74 -4.10 6.40
C GLN A 67 19.71 -3.31 5.57
N VAL A 68 18.67 -3.98 5.08
CA VAL A 68 17.61 -3.36 4.27
C VAL A 68 16.24 -3.71 4.85
N ALA A 69 15.62 -2.73 5.51
CA ALA A 69 14.21 -2.74 5.92
C ALA A 69 13.33 -1.92 4.96
N GLY A 70 13.93 -1.09 4.12
CA GLY A 70 13.31 -0.32 3.05
C GLY A 70 14.36 0.47 2.28
N PHE A 71 13.96 1.01 1.13
CA PHE A 71 14.83 1.87 0.31
C PHE A 71 14.30 3.29 0.30
N ASN A 72 15.21 4.24 0.17
CA ASN A 72 14.93 5.61 -0.24
C ASN A 72 15.60 5.85 -1.59
N ASN A 73 14.96 6.60 -2.47
CA ASN A 73 15.53 6.93 -3.77
C ASN A 73 15.31 8.40 -4.15
N ILE A 74 16.25 8.94 -4.91
CA ILE A 74 16.17 10.23 -5.61
C ILE A 74 16.27 10.01 -7.13
N GLU A 75 15.75 8.87 -7.61
CA GLU A 75 15.77 8.49 -9.03
C GLU A 75 14.53 8.98 -9.75
N LEU A 76 14.73 9.74 -10.81
CA LEU A 76 13.68 10.36 -11.60
C LEU A 76 13.04 9.36 -12.60
N ILE A 77 12.34 9.87 -13.62
CA ILE A 77 11.83 9.07 -14.77
C ILE A 77 12.98 8.48 -15.61
N THR A 78 12.66 7.73 -16.67
CA THR A 78 13.70 7.13 -17.51
C THR A 78 14.63 8.20 -18.11
N ASP A 79 15.94 7.93 -18.06
CA ASP A 79 16.97 8.70 -18.77
C ASP A 79 17.27 8.11 -20.16
N ARG A 80 16.56 7.05 -20.54
CA ARG A 80 16.72 6.36 -21.83
C ARG A 80 15.90 7.05 -22.91
N PRO A 81 16.40 7.14 -24.15
CA PRO A 81 15.65 7.73 -25.26
C PRO A 81 14.29 7.06 -25.46
N LEU A 82 13.26 7.86 -25.75
CA LEU A 82 11.89 7.38 -25.95
C LEU A 82 11.82 6.31 -27.04
N GLU A 83 12.48 6.50 -28.19
CA GLU A 83 12.48 5.52 -29.30
C GLU A 83 13.02 4.15 -28.90
N VAL A 84 14.01 4.11 -28.00
CA VAL A 84 14.56 2.85 -27.51
C VAL A 84 13.53 2.11 -26.67
N ASN A 85 12.84 2.83 -25.78
CA ASN A 85 11.76 2.26 -24.97
C ASN A 85 10.59 1.78 -25.85
N LEU A 86 10.14 2.59 -26.81
CA LEU A 86 9.05 2.23 -27.72
C LEU A 86 9.37 0.96 -28.51
N LYS A 87 10.58 0.85 -29.06
CA LYS A 87 11.05 -0.36 -29.74
C LYS A 87 11.04 -1.58 -28.81
N GLU A 88 11.57 -1.44 -27.60
CA GLU A 88 11.65 -2.54 -26.64
C GLU A 88 10.27 -2.97 -26.12
N ILE A 89 9.34 -2.05 -25.93
CA ILE A 89 7.94 -2.33 -25.59
C ILE A 89 7.31 -3.17 -26.70
N TYR A 90 7.43 -2.74 -27.96
CA TYR A 90 6.92 -3.48 -29.11
C TYR A 90 7.47 -4.91 -29.18
N GLU A 91 8.79 -5.06 -29.06
CA GLU A 91 9.45 -6.38 -29.09
C GLU A 91 9.02 -7.26 -27.91
N THR A 92 8.85 -6.68 -26.73
CA THR A 92 8.41 -7.39 -25.53
C THR A 92 6.97 -7.85 -25.65
N LYS A 93 6.04 -6.98 -26.07
CA LYS A 93 4.64 -7.34 -26.27
C LYS A 93 4.48 -8.43 -27.33
N LYS A 94 5.22 -8.31 -28.43
CA LYS A 94 5.22 -9.33 -29.49
C LYS A 94 5.68 -10.71 -28.99
N ARG A 95 6.64 -10.74 -28.07
CA ARG A 95 7.19 -11.98 -27.50
C ARG A 95 6.30 -12.56 -26.39
N PHE A 96 5.59 -11.70 -25.64
CA PHE A 96 4.77 -12.07 -24.49
C PHE A 96 3.34 -11.49 -24.64
N PRO A 97 2.53 -12.01 -25.59
CA PRO A 97 1.22 -11.43 -25.91
C PRO A 97 0.21 -11.51 -24.75
N ASP A 98 0.31 -12.54 -23.92
CA ASP A 98 -0.63 -12.80 -22.82
C ASP A 98 -0.25 -12.08 -21.51
N HIS A 99 0.86 -11.33 -21.50
CA HIS A 99 1.32 -10.57 -20.34
C HIS A 99 0.94 -9.10 -20.46
N ALA A 100 0.54 -8.48 -19.35
CA ALA A 100 0.15 -7.08 -19.34
C ALA A 100 1.38 -6.17 -19.42
N ILE A 101 1.40 -5.24 -20.37
CA ILE A 101 2.38 -4.16 -20.45
C ILE A 101 1.65 -2.83 -20.35
N ILE A 102 1.93 -2.09 -19.29
CA ILE A 102 1.37 -0.76 -19.05
C ILE A 102 2.50 0.25 -19.23
N ALA A 103 2.30 1.27 -20.04
CA ALA A 103 3.29 2.35 -20.14
C ALA A 103 3.01 3.45 -19.13
N SER A 104 3.95 3.65 -18.20
CA SER A 104 3.88 4.79 -17.28
C SER A 104 4.32 6.08 -17.98
N LEU A 105 3.59 7.17 -17.83
CA LEU A 105 3.78 8.42 -18.56
C LEU A 105 3.86 9.62 -17.62
N MET A 106 4.78 10.55 -17.91
CA MET A 106 4.85 11.86 -17.28
C MET A 106 5.38 12.86 -18.30
N VAL A 107 4.55 13.81 -18.70
CA VAL A 107 4.87 14.87 -19.65
C VAL A 107 4.48 16.23 -19.09
N GLU A 108 4.90 17.30 -19.75
CA GLU A 108 4.46 18.65 -19.40
C GLU A 108 2.92 18.72 -19.40
N PRO A 109 2.32 19.48 -18.47
CA PRO A 109 0.87 19.51 -18.29
C PRO A 109 0.17 20.37 -19.37
N THR A 110 0.31 19.95 -20.63
CA THR A 110 -0.35 20.53 -21.79
C THR A 110 -1.06 19.45 -22.59
N GLN A 111 -2.19 19.80 -23.18
CA GLN A 111 -3.04 18.86 -23.91
C GLN A 111 -2.28 18.22 -25.08
N GLU A 112 -1.51 19.02 -25.81
CA GLU A 112 -0.76 18.58 -26.99
C GLU A 112 0.29 17.51 -26.64
N LYS A 113 0.99 17.68 -25.52
CA LYS A 113 2.02 16.74 -25.06
C LYS A 113 1.40 15.42 -24.62
N TRP A 114 0.27 15.46 -23.91
CA TRP A 114 -0.50 14.26 -23.57
C TRP A 114 -1.01 13.54 -24.82
N HIS A 115 -1.56 14.27 -25.79
CA HIS A 115 -2.05 13.69 -27.03
C HIS A 115 -0.95 13.01 -27.85
N GLU A 116 0.23 13.63 -27.93
CA GLU A 116 1.37 13.06 -28.65
C GLU A 116 1.85 11.75 -28.00
N ILE A 117 2.14 11.78 -26.70
CA ILE A 117 2.77 10.63 -26.04
C ILE A 117 1.83 9.43 -25.98
N VAL A 118 0.53 9.65 -25.74
CA VAL A 118 -0.48 8.58 -25.68
C VAL A 118 -0.51 7.82 -27.01
N LYS A 119 -0.66 8.52 -28.13
CA LYS A 119 -0.73 7.89 -29.47
C LYS A 119 0.52 7.08 -29.77
N ARG A 120 1.70 7.65 -29.52
CA ARG A 120 2.99 6.99 -29.82
C ARG A 120 3.21 5.71 -29.02
N VAL A 121 2.71 5.68 -27.79
CA VAL A 121 2.85 4.54 -26.88
C VAL A 121 1.80 3.46 -27.17
N GLU A 122 0.59 3.86 -27.54
CA GLU A 122 -0.43 2.91 -28.02
C GLU A 122 -0.04 2.25 -29.35
N ASP A 123 0.62 2.98 -30.25
CA ASP A 123 1.12 2.47 -31.53
C ASP A 123 2.08 1.28 -31.39
N VAL A 124 2.73 1.11 -30.23
CA VAL A 124 3.63 -0.03 -29.94
C VAL A 124 2.94 -1.20 -29.22
N GLY A 125 1.62 -1.10 -29.00
CA GLY A 125 0.78 -2.22 -28.55
C GLY A 125 0.73 -2.44 -27.05
N VAL A 126 0.85 -1.40 -26.22
CA VAL A 126 0.62 -1.51 -24.78
C VAL A 126 -0.82 -1.91 -24.47
N ASP A 127 -1.05 -2.57 -23.34
CA ASP A 127 -2.39 -2.96 -22.89
C ASP A 127 -3.10 -1.85 -22.10
N GLY A 128 -2.34 -0.85 -21.64
CA GLY A 128 -2.86 0.30 -20.91
C GLY A 128 -1.80 1.36 -20.64
N LEU A 129 -2.24 2.45 -20.03
CA LEU A 129 -1.43 3.62 -19.69
C LEU A 129 -1.47 3.85 -18.19
N GLU A 130 -0.37 4.32 -17.59
CA GLU A 130 -0.34 4.77 -16.20
C GLU A 130 0.16 6.22 -16.12
N LEU A 131 -0.71 7.17 -15.79
CA LEU A 131 -0.33 8.58 -15.63
C LEU A 131 0.36 8.75 -14.27
N ASN A 132 1.67 9.01 -14.28
CA ASN A 132 2.45 9.12 -13.06
C ASN A 132 2.37 10.53 -12.46
N PHE A 133 1.39 10.75 -11.60
CA PHE A 133 1.26 11.96 -10.78
C PHE A 133 1.88 11.78 -9.39
N GLY A 134 2.73 10.77 -9.21
CA GLY A 134 3.19 10.35 -7.90
C GLY A 134 4.65 10.68 -7.54
N CYS A 135 5.49 11.06 -8.51
CA CYS A 135 6.94 11.27 -8.28
C CYS A 135 7.18 12.37 -7.22
N PRO A 136 7.71 12.05 -6.02
CA PRO A 136 7.78 13.00 -4.90
C PRO A 136 8.97 13.97 -5.00
N HIS A 137 9.93 13.68 -5.87
CA HIS A 137 11.17 14.45 -6.04
C HIS A 137 11.40 14.72 -7.55
N GLY A 138 12.12 15.82 -7.82
CA GLY A 138 12.44 16.30 -9.16
C GLY A 138 11.23 16.74 -9.99
N MET A 139 11.35 17.85 -10.72
CA MET A 139 10.30 18.41 -11.58
C MET A 139 9.18 19.16 -10.83
N ALA A 140 9.31 19.41 -9.53
CA ALA A 140 8.38 20.27 -8.78
C ALA A 140 8.37 21.69 -9.35
N GLU A 141 9.54 22.20 -9.75
CA GLU A 141 9.71 23.47 -10.45
C GLU A 141 9.03 23.53 -11.82
N ARG A 142 8.69 22.38 -12.40
CA ARG A 142 7.93 22.25 -13.65
C ARG A 142 6.46 21.86 -13.42
N GLY A 143 6.01 21.80 -12.17
CA GLY A 143 4.63 21.45 -11.81
C GLY A 143 4.23 20.01 -12.14
N MET A 144 5.17 19.09 -12.31
CA MET A 144 4.92 17.69 -12.70
C MET A 144 5.04 16.72 -11.50
N GLY A 145 4.65 15.45 -11.71
CA GLY A 145 4.73 14.42 -10.66
C GLY A 145 3.80 14.73 -9.49
N ALA A 146 4.28 14.57 -8.25
CA ALA A 146 3.50 14.83 -7.04
C ALA A 146 3.05 16.29 -6.92
N ALA A 147 3.74 17.25 -7.55
CA ALA A 147 3.29 18.65 -7.57
C ALA A 147 1.96 18.81 -8.34
N SER A 148 1.76 18.03 -9.41
CA SER A 148 0.45 17.90 -10.07
C SER A 148 -0.49 17.00 -9.26
N GLY A 149 0.02 15.86 -8.77
CA GLY A 149 -0.79 14.84 -8.11
C GLY A 149 -1.37 15.23 -6.75
N GLN A 150 -0.92 16.33 -6.16
CA GLN A 150 -1.49 16.92 -4.94
C GLN A 150 -2.63 17.90 -5.22
N VAL A 151 -2.87 18.26 -6.48
CA VAL A 151 -3.85 19.27 -6.89
C VAL A 151 -4.97 18.57 -7.67
N PRO A 152 -6.14 18.31 -7.06
CA PRO A 152 -7.25 17.61 -7.70
C PRO A 152 -7.61 18.15 -9.09
N GLU A 153 -7.65 19.47 -9.26
CA GLU A 153 -7.99 20.11 -10.53
C GLU A 153 -6.97 19.78 -11.64
N LEU A 154 -5.69 19.63 -11.30
CA LEU A 154 -4.66 19.23 -12.27
C LEU A 154 -4.73 17.74 -12.59
N VAL A 155 -5.08 16.90 -11.61
CA VAL A 155 -5.29 15.47 -11.81
C VAL A 155 -6.46 15.24 -12.77
N GLU A 156 -7.60 15.87 -12.51
CA GLU A 156 -8.79 15.77 -13.37
C GLU A 156 -8.48 16.22 -14.81
N LYS A 157 -7.87 17.40 -14.95
CA LYS A 157 -7.60 18.00 -16.26
C LYS A 157 -6.62 17.18 -17.10
N GLN A 158 -5.53 16.70 -16.50
CA GLN A 158 -4.54 15.91 -17.23
C GLN A 158 -5.05 14.51 -17.57
N THR A 159 -5.86 13.91 -16.68
CA THR A 159 -6.54 12.65 -16.97
C THR A 159 -7.48 12.80 -18.15
N MET A 160 -8.26 13.90 -18.18
CA MET A 160 -9.15 14.22 -19.30
C MET A 160 -8.38 14.33 -20.63
N TRP A 161 -7.26 15.06 -20.66
CA TRP A 161 -6.43 15.18 -21.86
C TRP A 161 -5.88 13.84 -22.37
N ALA A 162 -5.46 12.95 -21.48
CA ALA A 162 -5.06 11.61 -21.87
C ALA A 162 -6.24 10.81 -22.44
N LYS A 163 -7.40 10.86 -21.76
CA LYS A 163 -8.63 10.15 -22.15
C LYS A 163 -9.26 10.63 -23.45
N GLU A 164 -9.05 11.87 -23.86
CA GLU A 164 -9.53 12.40 -25.14
C GLU A 164 -9.00 11.62 -26.35
N VAL A 165 -7.82 11.01 -26.24
CA VAL A 165 -7.18 10.28 -27.34
C VAL A 165 -6.92 8.80 -27.06
N ALA A 166 -6.81 8.40 -25.80
CA ALA A 166 -6.52 7.03 -25.41
C ALA A 166 -7.59 6.05 -25.90
N GLN A 167 -7.15 4.95 -26.50
CA GLN A 167 -7.99 3.80 -26.89
C GLN A 167 -7.84 2.63 -25.92
N THR A 168 -6.77 2.63 -25.12
CA THR A 168 -6.49 1.67 -24.06
C THR A 168 -6.89 2.24 -22.68
N PRO A 169 -7.09 1.39 -21.65
CA PRO A 169 -7.42 1.85 -20.31
C PRO A 169 -6.35 2.75 -19.71
N VAL A 170 -6.78 3.82 -19.05
CA VAL A 170 -5.93 4.80 -18.37
C VAL A 170 -6.02 4.63 -16.87
N ILE A 171 -4.88 4.30 -16.28
CA ILE A 171 -4.68 4.20 -14.84
C ILE A 171 -4.05 5.51 -14.33
N VAL A 172 -4.54 6.08 -13.23
CA VAL A 172 -3.92 7.27 -12.63
C VAL A 172 -3.18 6.90 -11.34
N LYS A 173 -1.86 7.11 -11.32
CA LYS A 173 -1.00 6.78 -10.18
C LYS A 173 -0.89 7.93 -9.18
N LEU A 174 -1.43 7.72 -7.99
CA LEU A 174 -1.58 8.75 -6.97
C LEU A 174 -0.41 8.80 -5.98
N THR A 175 -0.10 10.02 -5.53
CA THR A 175 0.90 10.29 -4.49
C THR A 175 0.29 10.10 -3.10
N PRO A 176 1.01 9.46 -2.14
CA PRO A 176 0.57 9.44 -0.75
C PRO A 176 0.91 10.73 0.00
N ASN A 177 1.62 11.67 -0.63
CA ASN A 177 2.12 12.87 0.01
C ASN A 177 1.03 13.96 0.05
N ILE A 178 -0.14 13.62 0.58
CA ILE A 178 -1.34 14.46 0.62
C ILE A 178 -2.10 14.20 1.92
N THR A 179 -2.93 15.15 2.34
CA THR A 179 -3.79 15.01 3.53
C THR A 179 -4.82 13.91 3.37
N ASP A 180 -5.49 13.87 2.22
CA ASP A 180 -6.54 12.88 1.92
C ASP A 180 -6.48 12.54 0.42
N ILE A 181 -6.15 11.28 0.14
CA ILE A 181 -5.96 10.76 -1.22
C ILE A 181 -7.29 10.62 -1.97
N THR A 182 -8.43 10.56 -1.27
CA THR A 182 -9.74 10.36 -1.89
C THR A 182 -10.12 11.52 -2.81
N PHE A 183 -9.67 12.75 -2.51
CA PHE A 183 -9.90 13.92 -3.36
C PHE A 183 -9.25 13.79 -4.73
N THR A 184 -8.00 13.31 -4.78
CA THR A 184 -7.27 13.17 -6.05
C THR A 184 -7.68 11.91 -6.79
N ALA A 185 -8.10 10.86 -6.07
CA ALA A 185 -8.72 9.69 -6.66
C ALA A 185 -10.09 10.02 -7.29
N GLU A 186 -10.96 10.77 -6.60
CA GLU A 186 -12.24 11.25 -7.17
C GLU A 186 -11.98 12.14 -8.40
N ALA A 187 -11.00 13.05 -8.33
CA ALA A 187 -10.64 13.88 -9.47
C ALA A 187 -10.12 13.06 -10.68
N ALA A 188 -9.36 11.99 -10.44
CA ALA A 188 -8.96 11.07 -11.50
C ALA A 188 -10.19 10.41 -12.17
N VAL A 189 -11.16 9.95 -11.36
CA VAL A 189 -12.42 9.38 -11.87
C VAL A 189 -13.22 10.42 -12.67
N ASN A 190 -13.34 11.66 -12.18
CA ASN A 190 -14.01 12.75 -12.89
C ASN A 190 -13.32 13.08 -14.23
N GLY A 191 -11.99 12.96 -14.29
CA GLY A 191 -11.20 13.09 -15.51
C GLY A 191 -11.34 11.90 -16.48
N GLY A 192 -12.07 10.86 -16.09
CA GLY A 192 -12.37 9.69 -16.92
C GLY A 192 -11.37 8.53 -16.77
N ALA A 193 -10.58 8.48 -15.70
CA ALA A 193 -9.72 7.34 -15.42
C ALA A 193 -10.51 6.03 -15.41
N ASP A 194 -9.95 4.97 -16.01
CA ASP A 194 -10.57 3.64 -16.01
C ASP A 194 -10.16 2.84 -14.77
N ALA A 195 -9.05 3.23 -14.12
CA ALA A 195 -8.58 2.69 -12.85
C ALA A 195 -7.68 3.72 -12.14
N VAL A 196 -7.42 3.50 -10.85
CA VAL A 196 -6.39 4.25 -10.11
C VAL A 196 -5.32 3.29 -9.59
N SER A 197 -4.07 3.74 -9.49
CA SER A 197 -3.01 2.97 -8.82
C SER A 197 -2.44 3.74 -7.64
N MET A 198 -2.22 3.06 -6.52
CA MET A 198 -1.77 3.71 -5.29
C MET A 198 -1.03 2.76 -4.36
N ILE A 199 0.02 3.17 -3.66
CA ILE A 199 0.57 4.54 -3.60
C ILE A 199 1.94 4.63 -4.26
N ASN A 200 2.31 5.82 -4.75
CA ASN A 200 3.72 6.11 -5.03
C ASN A 200 4.55 6.19 -3.72
N THR A 201 5.83 6.49 -3.80
CA THR A 201 6.73 6.51 -2.63
C THR A 201 6.46 7.68 -1.68
N ILE A 202 6.78 7.49 -0.40
CA ILE A 202 6.56 8.48 0.66
C ILE A 202 7.77 9.42 0.77
N ASN A 203 7.53 10.72 0.78
CA ASN A 203 8.58 11.72 0.91
C ASN A 203 9.33 11.55 2.25
N SER A 204 10.65 11.43 2.19
CA SER A 204 11.47 11.04 3.34
C SER A 204 12.95 11.35 3.14
N LEU A 205 13.70 11.29 4.23
CA LEU A 205 15.16 11.28 4.27
C LEU A 205 15.61 9.97 4.91
N ALA A 206 16.52 9.21 4.27
CA ALA A 206 16.94 7.92 4.81
C ALA A 206 17.84 8.05 6.05
N GLY A 207 18.64 9.11 6.13
CA GLY A 207 19.49 9.34 7.29
C GLY A 207 20.49 10.47 7.07
N VAL A 208 21.29 10.69 8.11
CA VAL A 208 22.41 11.62 8.14
C VAL A 208 23.61 10.85 8.72
N ASP A 209 24.73 10.88 8.02
CA ASP A 209 26.00 10.38 8.53
C ASP A 209 26.41 11.21 9.75
N ILE A 210 26.67 10.58 10.90
CA ILE A 210 26.89 11.30 12.16
C ILE A 210 28.29 11.92 12.26
N ASP A 211 29.22 11.52 11.40
CA ASP A 211 30.59 12.01 11.40
C ASP A 211 30.78 13.12 10.36
N SER A 212 30.24 12.96 9.15
CA SER A 212 30.33 13.96 8.09
C SER A 212 29.15 14.96 8.08
N TRP A 213 28.04 14.61 8.72
CA TRP A 213 26.75 15.32 8.69
C TRP A 213 26.11 15.40 7.30
N ASP A 214 26.59 14.58 6.37
CA ASP A 214 25.98 14.44 5.07
C ASP A 214 24.69 13.64 5.16
N THR A 215 23.67 14.08 4.44
CA THR A 215 22.48 13.27 4.19
C THR A 215 22.81 12.02 3.38
N ILE A 216 22.03 10.96 3.58
CA ILE A 216 22.18 9.69 2.86
C ILE A 216 20.95 9.49 1.92
N PRO A 217 21.13 9.38 0.59
CA PRO A 217 22.41 9.44 -0.12
C PRO A 217 22.94 10.88 -0.25
N ASN A 218 24.26 11.00 -0.43
CA ASN A 218 24.95 12.26 -0.72
C ASN A 218 25.41 12.31 -2.18
N VAL A 219 25.25 13.47 -2.81
CA VAL A 219 25.72 13.78 -4.16
C VAL A 219 26.57 15.04 -4.09
N ALA A 220 27.90 14.85 -4.08
CA ALA A 220 28.88 15.93 -4.08
C ALA A 220 28.67 16.99 -2.98
N GLY A 221 28.42 16.54 -1.74
CA GLY A 221 28.22 17.41 -0.57
C GLY A 221 26.81 17.98 -0.42
N LYS A 222 25.83 17.45 -1.17
CA LYS A 222 24.42 17.82 -1.06
C LYS A 222 23.54 16.57 -1.01
N GLY A 223 22.39 16.68 -0.36
CA GLY A 223 21.30 15.73 -0.56
C GLY A 223 19.98 16.42 -0.80
N ALA A 224 18.99 15.58 -1.03
CA ALA A 224 17.61 15.96 -1.26
C ALA A 224 16.70 14.97 -0.54
N HIS A 225 15.45 15.36 -0.35
CA HIS A 225 14.43 14.40 0.04
C HIS A 225 14.20 13.40 -1.09
N GLY A 226 13.90 12.17 -0.70
CA GLY A 226 13.67 11.06 -1.61
C GLY A 226 12.34 10.36 -1.32
N GLY A 227 12.05 9.34 -2.12
CA GLY A 227 10.89 8.47 -1.94
C GLY A 227 11.25 7.21 -1.17
N TYR A 228 10.64 7.00 0.00
CA TYR A 228 10.73 5.76 0.77
C TYR A 228 9.76 4.71 0.22
N CYS A 229 10.27 3.49 0.10
CA CYS A 229 9.52 2.29 -0.29
C CYS A 229 9.97 1.07 0.53
N GLY A 230 9.10 0.08 0.63
CA GLY A 230 9.34 -1.17 1.36
C GLY A 230 8.26 -1.47 2.39
N PRO A 231 8.44 -2.50 3.23
CA PRO A 231 7.44 -3.00 4.16
C PRO A 231 6.79 -1.94 5.06
N ALA A 232 7.53 -0.96 5.56
CA ALA A 232 6.95 0.07 6.43
C ALA A 232 5.96 1.03 5.71
N VAL A 233 5.89 0.97 4.37
CA VAL A 233 4.87 1.68 3.57
C VAL A 233 3.52 0.94 3.56
N LYS A 234 3.52 -0.38 3.76
CA LYS A 234 2.32 -1.24 3.72
C LYS A 234 1.12 -0.69 4.51
N PRO A 235 1.23 -0.35 5.82
CA PRO A 235 0.08 0.11 6.57
C PRO A 235 -0.50 1.44 6.04
N ILE A 236 0.34 2.31 5.48
CA ILE A 236 -0.09 3.60 4.91
C ILE A 236 -0.81 3.35 3.58
N ALA A 237 -0.24 2.49 2.74
CA ALA A 237 -0.85 2.09 1.47
C ALA A 237 -2.19 1.37 1.66
N LEU A 238 -2.28 0.44 2.60
CA LEU A 238 -3.52 -0.27 2.92
C LEU A 238 -4.63 0.68 3.38
N ASN A 239 -4.31 1.65 4.24
CA ASN A 239 -5.26 2.68 4.63
C ASN A 239 -5.78 3.44 3.40
N MET A 240 -4.90 3.94 2.55
CA MET A 240 -5.29 4.72 1.37
C MET A 240 -6.10 3.92 0.35
N VAL A 241 -5.77 2.64 0.15
CA VAL A 241 -6.56 1.71 -0.67
C VAL A 241 -7.95 1.51 -0.06
N ALA A 242 -8.04 1.28 1.25
CA ALA A 242 -9.30 1.08 1.96
C ALA A 242 -10.21 2.32 1.90
N GLU A 243 -9.65 3.51 2.12
CA GLU A 243 -10.36 4.79 2.03
C GLU A 243 -10.92 5.01 0.62
N CYS A 244 -10.13 4.75 -0.42
CA CYS A 244 -10.61 4.85 -1.79
C CYS A 244 -11.67 3.78 -2.11
N ALA A 245 -11.44 2.53 -1.69
CA ALA A 245 -12.34 1.42 -1.98
C ALA A 245 -13.72 1.56 -1.33
N ARG A 246 -13.80 2.17 -0.14
CA ARG A 246 -15.09 2.45 0.53
C ARG A 246 -15.76 3.74 0.06
N HIS A 247 -15.06 4.58 -0.71
CA HIS A 247 -15.57 5.88 -1.11
C HIS A 247 -16.58 5.74 -2.27
N PRO A 248 -17.82 6.23 -2.13
CA PRO A 248 -18.90 5.94 -3.07
C PRO A 248 -18.71 6.51 -4.48
N LYS A 249 -17.83 7.51 -4.64
CA LYS A 249 -17.53 8.12 -5.94
C LYS A 249 -16.28 7.55 -6.62
N ILE A 250 -15.51 6.72 -5.93
CA ILE A 250 -14.35 6.06 -6.51
C ILE A 250 -14.80 4.66 -6.90
N ASN A 251 -15.44 4.57 -8.07
CA ASN A 251 -16.10 3.36 -8.56
C ASN A 251 -15.30 2.63 -9.64
N VAL A 252 -13.99 2.88 -9.69
CA VAL A 252 -13.05 2.28 -10.64
C VAL A 252 -12.13 1.28 -9.93
N PRO A 253 -11.63 0.24 -10.61
CA PRO A 253 -10.65 -0.70 -10.07
C PRO A 253 -9.40 -0.01 -9.50
N ILE A 254 -8.81 -0.61 -8.46
CA ILE A 254 -7.60 -0.12 -7.80
C ILE A 254 -6.44 -1.08 -8.04
N SER A 255 -5.32 -0.58 -8.57
CA SER A 255 -4.04 -1.28 -8.62
C SER A 255 -3.21 -0.90 -7.38
N GLY A 256 -3.19 -1.79 -6.38
CA GLY A 256 -2.58 -1.52 -5.07
C GLY A 256 -1.07 -1.72 -5.05
N MET A 257 -0.31 -0.89 -4.34
CA MET A 257 1.13 -1.06 -4.17
C MET A 257 1.66 -0.32 -2.94
N GLY A 258 2.83 -0.75 -2.48
CA GLY A 258 3.50 -0.20 -1.30
C GLY A 258 3.74 -1.26 -0.25
N GLY A 259 4.98 -1.77 -0.17
CA GLY A 259 5.35 -2.77 0.83
C GLY A 259 4.84 -4.19 0.57
N VAL A 260 4.30 -4.50 -0.61
CA VAL A 260 3.98 -5.87 -1.01
C VAL A 260 5.26 -6.68 -1.18
N SER A 261 5.43 -7.72 -0.35
CA SER A 261 6.63 -8.57 -0.35
C SER A 261 6.35 -10.07 -0.37
N SER A 262 5.09 -10.48 -0.26
CA SER A 262 4.67 -11.88 -0.32
C SER A 262 3.22 -11.99 -0.79
N TRP A 263 2.73 -13.22 -0.95
CA TRP A 263 1.32 -13.50 -1.22
C TRP A 263 0.39 -12.99 -0.11
N ARG A 264 0.84 -12.95 1.17
CA ARG A 264 0.02 -12.50 2.30
C ARG A 264 -0.34 -11.03 2.16
N GLU A 265 0.66 -10.19 1.88
CA GLU A 265 0.42 -8.78 1.59
C GLU A 265 -0.52 -8.61 0.39
N ALA A 266 -0.37 -9.40 -0.67
CA ALA A 266 -1.23 -9.30 -1.83
C ALA A 266 -2.70 -9.61 -1.49
N VAL A 267 -2.94 -10.68 -0.73
CA VAL A 267 -4.27 -11.02 -0.20
C VAL A 267 -4.84 -9.87 0.64
N GLU A 268 -4.05 -9.28 1.55
CA GLU A 268 -4.50 -8.13 2.35
C GLU A 268 -4.91 -6.94 1.49
N PHE A 269 -4.09 -6.56 0.51
CA PHE A 269 -4.43 -5.47 -0.42
C PHE A 269 -5.71 -5.77 -1.20
N MET A 270 -5.87 -7.01 -1.68
CA MET A 270 -7.05 -7.40 -2.45
C MET A 270 -8.32 -7.41 -1.59
N LEU A 271 -8.25 -7.98 -0.38
CA LEU A 271 -9.34 -7.93 0.61
C LEU A 271 -9.77 -6.50 0.92
N MET A 272 -8.83 -5.54 0.92
CA MET A 272 -9.09 -4.12 1.15
C MET A 272 -9.50 -3.34 -0.11
N GLY A 273 -9.70 -4.01 -1.25
CA GLY A 273 -10.30 -3.44 -2.46
C GLY A 273 -9.37 -3.26 -3.65
N ALA A 274 -8.08 -3.61 -3.53
CA ALA A 274 -7.23 -3.69 -4.71
C ALA A 274 -7.67 -4.85 -5.62
N THR A 275 -7.71 -4.60 -6.92
CA THR A 275 -8.00 -5.64 -7.93
C THR A 275 -6.77 -6.51 -8.18
N GLY A 276 -5.59 -5.92 -8.12
CA GLY A 276 -4.30 -6.59 -8.23
C GLY A 276 -3.21 -5.71 -7.60
N VAL A 277 -1.97 -6.19 -7.59
CA VAL A 277 -0.87 -5.51 -6.90
C VAL A 277 0.33 -5.22 -7.79
N GLN A 278 0.96 -4.06 -7.59
CA GLN A 278 2.28 -3.76 -8.15
C GLN A 278 3.39 -3.94 -7.12
N VAL A 279 4.52 -4.50 -7.54
CA VAL A 279 5.64 -4.87 -6.68
C VAL A 279 6.93 -4.25 -7.20
N CYS A 280 7.76 -3.72 -6.30
CA CYS A 280 9.03 -3.08 -6.63
C CYS A 280 10.15 -3.49 -5.67
N THR A 281 10.07 -3.06 -4.41
CA THR A 281 11.11 -3.26 -3.40
C THR A 281 11.47 -4.73 -3.22
N ALA A 282 10.47 -5.62 -3.22
CA ALA A 282 10.70 -7.05 -3.07
C ALA A 282 11.45 -7.66 -4.27
N ALA A 283 11.10 -7.26 -5.50
CA ALA A 283 11.84 -7.68 -6.70
C ALA A 283 13.26 -7.11 -6.74
N MET A 284 13.48 -5.88 -6.25
CA MET A 284 14.82 -5.29 -6.11
C MET A 284 15.68 -6.05 -5.09
N HIS A 285 15.06 -6.55 -4.02
CA HIS A 285 15.76 -7.20 -2.91
C HIS A 285 16.02 -8.69 -3.17
N HIS A 286 15.08 -9.39 -3.79
CA HIS A 286 15.08 -10.86 -3.94
C HIS A 286 15.21 -11.33 -5.39
N GLY A 287 15.19 -10.42 -6.37
CA GLY A 287 15.17 -10.77 -7.79
C GLY A 287 13.79 -11.17 -8.29
N PHE A 288 13.68 -11.47 -9.58
CA PHE A 288 12.39 -11.78 -10.20
C PHE A 288 11.79 -13.13 -9.77
N SER A 289 12.59 -14.09 -9.32
CA SER A 289 12.13 -15.41 -8.89
C SER A 289 11.26 -15.40 -7.63
N ILE A 290 11.20 -14.28 -6.89
CA ILE A 290 10.25 -14.15 -5.77
C ILE A 290 8.80 -14.37 -6.21
N ILE A 291 8.49 -14.17 -7.49
CA ILE A 291 7.17 -14.41 -8.04
C ILE A 291 6.71 -15.86 -7.86
N ASP A 292 7.62 -16.84 -7.86
CA ASP A 292 7.29 -18.25 -7.68
C ASP A 292 6.63 -18.46 -6.30
N ASP A 293 7.28 -17.99 -5.24
CA ASP A 293 6.77 -18.05 -3.86
C ASP A 293 5.44 -17.26 -3.71
N MET A 294 5.29 -16.16 -4.44
CA MET A 294 4.09 -15.32 -4.39
C MET A 294 2.90 -16.00 -5.08
N VAL A 295 3.11 -16.61 -6.25
CA VAL A 295 2.06 -17.32 -6.99
C VAL A 295 1.68 -18.62 -6.28
N GLU A 296 2.66 -19.44 -5.88
CA GLU A 296 2.41 -20.70 -5.17
C GLU A 296 1.70 -20.46 -3.84
N GLY A 297 2.16 -19.48 -3.05
CA GLY A 297 1.54 -19.16 -1.77
C GLY A 297 0.12 -18.63 -1.91
N LEU A 298 -0.18 -17.88 -2.97
CA LEU A 298 -1.53 -17.41 -3.26
C LEU A 298 -2.45 -18.57 -3.69
N ASP A 299 -2.01 -19.43 -4.61
CA ASP A 299 -2.79 -20.60 -5.07
C ASP A 299 -3.13 -21.53 -3.90
N ASN A 300 -2.13 -21.88 -3.08
CA ASN A 300 -2.33 -22.70 -1.89
C ASN A 300 -3.32 -22.06 -0.90
N TYR A 301 -3.21 -20.75 -0.66
CA TYR A 301 -4.15 -20.05 0.21
C TYR A 301 -5.59 -20.09 -0.32
N LEU A 302 -5.79 -19.89 -1.63
CA LEU A 302 -7.11 -19.95 -2.24
C LEU A 302 -7.70 -21.37 -2.17
N ASP A 303 -6.90 -22.40 -2.48
CA ASP A 303 -7.30 -23.80 -2.37
C ASP A 303 -7.66 -24.18 -0.91
N GLU A 304 -6.85 -23.77 0.07
CA GLU A 304 -7.13 -23.98 1.51
C GLU A 304 -8.43 -23.31 1.96
N LYS A 305 -8.80 -22.18 1.35
CA LYS A 305 -10.03 -21.45 1.65
C LYS A 305 -11.22 -21.87 0.80
N GLY A 306 -11.03 -22.74 -0.20
CA GLY A 306 -12.06 -23.11 -1.17
C GLY A 306 -12.56 -21.92 -1.98
N ILE A 307 -11.66 -21.02 -2.38
CA ILE A 307 -11.94 -19.84 -3.20
C ILE A 307 -11.52 -20.15 -4.64
N ASP A 308 -12.48 -20.11 -5.58
CA ASP A 308 -12.25 -20.55 -6.97
C ASP A 308 -11.45 -19.55 -7.81
N SER A 309 -11.55 -18.24 -7.51
CA SER A 309 -10.83 -17.18 -8.23
C SER A 309 -10.21 -16.17 -7.28
N VAL A 310 -9.00 -15.70 -7.61
CA VAL A 310 -8.37 -14.60 -6.87
C VAL A 310 -9.25 -13.33 -6.87
N MET A 311 -10.05 -13.13 -7.91
CA MET A 311 -10.96 -12.00 -8.03
C MET A 311 -12.07 -12.02 -6.95
N ASP A 312 -12.36 -13.18 -6.36
CA ASP A 312 -13.33 -13.30 -5.27
C ASP A 312 -12.82 -12.74 -3.93
N LEU A 313 -11.53 -12.41 -3.83
CA LEU A 313 -10.98 -11.70 -2.67
C LEU A 313 -11.33 -10.21 -2.67
N VAL A 314 -11.51 -9.61 -3.85
CA VAL A 314 -11.52 -8.16 -4.02
C VAL A 314 -12.61 -7.52 -3.17
N GLY A 315 -12.19 -6.70 -2.21
CA GLY A 315 -13.07 -5.88 -1.39
C GLY A 315 -13.81 -6.61 -0.26
N LYS A 316 -13.59 -7.92 -0.03
CA LYS A 316 -14.31 -8.70 1.01
C LYS A 316 -14.14 -8.20 2.44
N SER A 317 -13.16 -7.33 2.70
CA SER A 317 -12.95 -6.70 4.01
C SER A 317 -13.32 -5.21 4.05
N VAL A 318 -13.69 -4.60 2.91
CA VAL A 318 -14.02 -3.16 2.84
C VAL A 318 -15.25 -2.85 3.70
N GLU A 319 -16.28 -3.69 3.69
CA GLU A 319 -17.49 -3.51 4.50
C GLU A 319 -17.24 -3.65 6.02
N LYS A 320 -16.12 -4.28 6.40
CA LYS A 320 -15.71 -4.48 7.80
C LYS A 320 -14.86 -3.32 8.32
N TYR A 321 -14.43 -2.43 7.43
CA TYR A 321 -13.65 -1.25 7.75
C TYR A 321 -14.58 -0.05 7.90
N SER A 322 -14.51 0.63 9.04
CA SER A 322 -15.44 1.69 9.40
C SER A 322 -14.73 2.79 10.18
N ASP A 323 -15.35 3.96 10.21
CA ASP A 323 -14.94 5.04 11.10
C ASP A 323 -15.08 4.59 12.56
N TRP A 324 -14.16 5.08 13.39
CA TRP A 324 -14.10 4.75 14.83
C TRP A 324 -15.43 4.99 15.55
N GLY A 325 -16.17 6.02 15.14
CA GLY A 325 -17.45 6.40 15.75
C GLY A 325 -18.54 5.31 15.68
N ASN A 326 -18.38 4.33 14.78
CA ASN A 326 -19.32 3.23 14.58
C ASN A 326 -18.86 1.91 15.22
N LEU A 327 -17.72 1.88 15.91
CA LEU A 327 -17.26 0.69 16.62
C LEU A 327 -18.10 0.46 17.89
N ASP A 328 -18.33 -0.80 18.24
CA ASP A 328 -19.07 -1.16 19.45
C ASP A 328 -18.24 -0.87 20.71
N LEU A 329 -18.66 0.14 21.48
CA LEU A 329 -18.02 0.55 22.73
C LEU A 329 -18.21 -0.46 23.86
N ASN A 330 -19.19 -1.34 23.74
CA ASN A 330 -19.49 -2.35 24.76
C ASN A 330 -18.84 -3.70 24.43
N HIS A 331 -18.22 -3.86 23.26
CA HIS A 331 -17.36 -5.01 23.00
C HIS A 331 -16.12 -4.94 23.89
N GLN A 332 -15.87 -5.99 24.67
CA GLN A 332 -14.75 -6.07 25.59
C GLN A 332 -14.05 -7.42 25.47
N VAL A 333 -12.73 -7.37 25.54
CA VAL A 333 -11.87 -8.54 25.65
C VAL A 333 -10.91 -8.35 26.82
N VAL A 334 -10.46 -9.45 27.42
CA VAL A 334 -9.42 -9.44 28.46
C VAL A 334 -8.29 -10.38 28.07
N ALA A 335 -7.08 -10.11 28.55
CA ALA A 335 -5.94 -10.97 28.31
C ALA A 335 -5.97 -12.18 29.26
N GLN A 336 -5.66 -13.36 28.74
CA GLN A 336 -5.47 -14.57 29.53
C GLN A 336 -4.09 -15.16 29.26
N ILE A 337 -3.28 -15.33 30.31
CA ILE A 337 -1.92 -15.84 30.20
C ILE A 337 -1.93 -17.36 30.42
N ASN A 338 -1.44 -18.11 29.44
CA ASN A 338 -1.18 -19.53 29.55
C ASN A 338 0.20 -19.74 30.21
N ASN A 339 0.20 -20.03 31.51
CA ASN A 339 1.43 -20.22 32.29
C ASN A 339 2.17 -21.53 31.95
N ASP A 340 1.54 -22.50 31.27
CA ASP A 340 2.21 -23.72 30.82
C ASP A 340 3.13 -23.46 29.61
N VAL A 341 2.82 -22.42 28.83
CA VAL A 341 3.59 -22.00 27.64
C VAL A 341 4.48 -20.79 27.94
N CYS A 342 4.15 -20.01 28.98
CA CYS A 342 4.90 -18.84 29.40
C CYS A 342 6.36 -19.16 29.72
N ILE A 343 7.28 -18.37 29.16
CA ILE A 343 8.72 -18.47 29.41
C ILE A 343 9.22 -17.52 30.51
N ASN A 344 8.31 -16.87 31.24
CA ASN A 344 8.61 -15.94 32.34
C ASN A 344 9.60 -14.81 31.97
N CYS A 345 9.50 -14.27 30.75
CA CYS A 345 10.33 -13.13 30.31
C CYS A 345 9.81 -11.77 30.81
N ASN A 346 8.61 -11.74 31.42
CA ASN A 346 7.95 -10.59 32.03
C ASN A 346 7.67 -9.40 31.11
N LYS A 347 7.85 -9.53 29.78
CA LYS A 347 7.56 -8.44 28.82
C LYS A 347 6.12 -7.96 28.87
N CYS A 348 5.17 -8.88 29.00
CA CYS A 348 3.75 -8.53 29.13
C CYS A 348 3.47 -7.73 30.40
N HIS A 349 4.04 -8.13 31.54
CA HIS A 349 3.96 -7.37 32.79
C HIS A 349 4.58 -5.98 32.61
N ILE A 350 5.83 -5.87 32.13
CA ILE A 350 6.51 -4.58 31.91
C ILE A 350 5.68 -3.65 31.01
N ALA A 351 5.18 -4.17 29.89
CA ALA A 351 4.36 -3.38 28.97
C ALA A 351 3.03 -2.94 29.62
N CYS A 352 2.44 -3.77 30.48
CA CYS A 352 1.22 -3.38 31.18
C CYS A 352 1.50 -2.37 32.30
N GLU A 353 2.56 -2.60 33.06
CA GLU A 353 2.95 -1.85 34.25
C GLU A 353 3.42 -0.44 33.88
N ASP A 354 4.37 -0.32 32.95
CA ASP A 354 5.02 0.96 32.67
C ASP A 354 4.23 1.83 31.68
N THR A 355 3.40 1.23 30.81
CA THR A 355 2.82 1.95 29.67
C THR A 355 1.33 1.69 29.42
N SER A 356 0.63 0.97 30.32
CA SER A 356 -0.78 0.66 30.13
C SER A 356 -1.61 0.74 31.43
N HIS A 357 -2.11 -0.37 31.98
CA HIS A 357 -3.16 -0.39 33.01
C HIS A 357 -2.78 -1.16 34.29
N GLN A 358 -1.52 -1.56 34.47
CA GLN A 358 -1.00 -2.18 35.70
C GLN A 358 -1.81 -3.40 36.18
N CYS A 359 -2.39 -4.18 35.25
CA CYS A 359 -3.35 -5.25 35.56
C CYS A 359 -2.77 -6.68 35.49
N ILE A 360 -1.44 -6.83 35.40
CA ILE A 360 -0.78 -8.13 35.37
C ILE A 360 0.04 -8.31 36.65
N ASP A 361 -0.41 -9.18 37.54
CA ASP A 361 0.30 -9.52 38.77
C ASP A 361 1.42 -10.52 38.52
N MET A 362 2.55 -10.31 39.20
CA MET A 362 3.61 -11.30 39.35
C MET A 362 3.38 -12.07 40.65
N LEU A 363 3.02 -13.35 40.54
CA LEU A 363 2.66 -14.21 41.68
C LEU A 363 3.55 -15.45 41.73
N LYS A 364 3.36 -16.26 42.78
CA LYS A 364 3.94 -17.59 42.91
C LYS A 364 2.85 -18.66 42.86
N ASP A 365 3.07 -19.74 42.14
CA ASP A 365 2.19 -20.92 42.17
C ASP A 365 2.38 -21.73 43.47
N ALA A 366 1.62 -22.83 43.60
CA ALA A 366 1.69 -23.72 44.76
C ALA A 366 3.06 -24.40 44.96
N ASN A 367 3.88 -24.45 43.91
CA ASN A 367 5.23 -25.02 43.92
C ASN A 367 6.33 -23.95 44.11
N GLY A 368 5.96 -22.66 44.19
CA GLY A 368 6.89 -21.54 44.32
C GLY A 368 7.45 -21.02 42.99
N ASN A 369 6.93 -21.47 41.85
CA ASN A 369 7.31 -20.97 40.53
C ASN A 369 6.68 -19.59 40.29
N ASP A 370 7.40 -18.72 39.58
CA ASP A 370 6.83 -17.46 39.10
C ASP A 370 5.72 -17.72 38.09
N ILE A 371 4.59 -17.04 38.29
CA ILE A 371 3.47 -17.02 37.36
C ILE A 371 2.99 -15.59 37.16
N LEU A 372 2.44 -15.34 35.98
CA LEU A 372 1.80 -14.07 35.66
C LEU A 372 0.29 -14.26 35.62
N LYS A 373 -0.45 -13.36 36.26
CA LYS A 373 -1.91 -13.41 36.31
C LYS A 373 -2.51 -12.05 35.98
N VAL A 374 -3.41 -12.03 35.01
CA VAL A 374 -4.20 -10.84 34.68
C VAL A 374 -5.33 -10.69 35.71
N ARG A 375 -5.51 -9.50 36.25
CA ARG A 375 -6.73 -9.09 36.98
C ARG A 375 -7.74 -8.65 35.94
N GLU A 376 -8.67 -9.52 35.59
CA GLU A 376 -9.61 -9.35 34.49
C GLU A 376 -10.49 -8.11 34.67
N GLU A 377 -10.84 -7.79 35.91
CA GLU A 377 -11.63 -6.61 36.27
C GLU A 377 -10.93 -5.27 35.97
N ASP A 378 -9.59 -5.26 35.96
CA ASP A 378 -8.76 -4.10 35.66
C ASP A 378 -8.29 -4.10 34.19
N CYS A 379 -8.44 -5.23 33.49
CA CYS A 379 -8.00 -5.37 32.12
C CYS A 379 -8.98 -4.70 31.15
N VAL A 380 -8.48 -3.73 30.38
CA VAL A 380 -9.31 -3.02 29.40
C VAL A 380 -9.21 -3.59 27.98
N GLY A 381 -8.49 -4.69 27.78
CA GLY A 381 -8.38 -5.33 26.47
C GLY A 381 -7.56 -4.57 25.42
N CYS A 382 -6.52 -3.81 25.83
CA CYS A 382 -5.72 -2.99 24.91
C CYS A 382 -4.81 -3.79 23.94
N ASN A 383 -4.76 -5.13 24.07
CA ASN A 383 -3.92 -6.08 23.32
C ASN A 383 -2.40 -5.94 23.47
N LEU A 384 -1.88 -4.89 24.12
CA LEU A 384 -0.45 -4.60 24.16
C LEU A 384 0.39 -5.78 24.70
N CYS A 385 -0.06 -6.42 25.78
CA CYS A 385 0.65 -7.55 26.40
C CYS A 385 0.78 -8.76 25.46
N SER A 386 -0.28 -9.07 24.70
CA SER A 386 -0.29 -10.14 23.70
C SER A 386 0.64 -9.80 22.52
N ILE A 387 0.59 -8.55 22.02
CA ILE A 387 1.42 -8.10 20.89
C ILE A 387 2.93 -8.13 21.20
N VAL A 388 3.35 -7.79 22.42
CA VAL A 388 4.78 -7.80 22.80
C VAL A 388 5.29 -9.17 23.24
N CYS A 389 4.39 -10.13 23.44
CA CYS A 389 4.75 -11.47 23.89
C CYS A 389 5.55 -12.19 22.79
N PRO A 390 6.75 -12.73 23.08
CA PRO A 390 7.56 -13.40 22.08
C PRO A 390 7.17 -14.87 21.85
N VAL A 391 6.09 -15.35 22.48
CA VAL A 391 5.69 -16.75 22.45
C VAL A 391 4.25 -16.84 21.97
N ASP A 392 4.06 -17.44 20.80
CA ASP A 392 2.73 -17.69 20.23
C ASP A 392 1.90 -18.56 21.17
N GLY A 393 0.64 -18.18 21.39
CA GLY A 393 -0.30 -18.91 22.26
C GLY A 393 -0.03 -18.77 23.76
N ALA A 394 0.94 -17.94 24.19
CA ALA A 394 1.14 -17.66 25.61
C ALA A 394 0.12 -16.66 26.18
N ILE A 395 -0.47 -15.80 25.34
CA ILE A 395 -1.48 -14.83 25.75
C ILE A 395 -2.59 -14.75 24.71
N ASP A 396 -3.80 -15.13 25.12
CA ASP A 396 -5.02 -15.02 24.32
C ASP A 396 -5.85 -13.82 24.76
N MET A 397 -6.54 -13.19 23.80
CA MET A 397 -7.55 -12.18 24.08
C MET A 397 -8.91 -12.84 24.02
N VAL A 398 -9.61 -12.93 25.15
CA VAL A 398 -10.90 -13.63 25.27
C VAL A 398 -12.03 -12.64 25.48
N GLU A 399 -13.19 -12.90 24.89
CA GLU A 399 -14.37 -12.05 25.09
C GLU A 399 -14.80 -12.00 26.55
N TYR A 400 -15.04 -10.79 27.04
CA TYR A 400 -15.50 -10.54 28.40
C TYR A 400 -16.94 -10.01 28.39
N ALA A 401 -17.88 -10.84 28.84
CA ALA A 401 -19.30 -10.52 28.83
C ALA A 401 -19.66 -9.52 29.95
N ASN A 402 -19.72 -8.23 29.59
CA ASN A 402 -20.10 -7.17 30.53
C ASN A 402 -21.62 -6.96 30.69
N GLY A 403 -22.44 -7.72 29.95
CA GLY A 403 -23.90 -7.68 30.03
C GLY A 403 -24.57 -6.45 29.38
N LYS A 404 -23.81 -5.58 28.70
CA LYS A 404 -24.35 -4.40 28.00
C LYS A 404 -24.67 -4.75 26.54
N PRO A 405 -25.76 -4.21 25.97
CA PRO A 405 -26.03 -4.36 24.54
C PRO A 405 -25.00 -3.56 23.71
N PRO A 406 -24.73 -3.93 22.44
CA PRO A 406 -23.86 -3.16 21.57
C PRO A 406 -24.27 -1.69 21.49
N MET A 407 -23.28 -0.79 21.51
CA MET A 407 -23.51 0.66 21.41
C MET A 407 -22.31 1.35 20.79
N THR A 408 -22.54 2.07 19.70
CA THR A 408 -21.51 2.88 19.05
C THR A 408 -21.32 4.23 19.73
N TRP A 409 -20.18 4.90 19.47
CA TRP A 409 -19.97 6.26 19.96
C TRP A 409 -20.99 7.25 19.39
N ASN A 410 -21.33 7.12 18.12
CA ASN A 410 -22.31 7.98 17.47
C ASN A 410 -23.71 7.84 18.11
N GLU A 411 -24.14 6.61 18.39
CA GLU A 411 -25.39 6.35 19.13
C GLU A 411 -25.33 6.91 20.56
N ARG A 412 -24.20 6.72 21.25
CA ARG A 412 -24.01 7.26 22.60
C ARG A 412 -24.12 8.78 22.62
N GLN A 413 -23.51 9.47 21.66
CA GLN A 413 -23.59 10.93 21.53
C GLN A 413 -25.01 11.38 21.24
N ALA A 414 -25.73 10.69 20.34
CA ALA A 414 -27.13 10.98 20.06
C ALA A 414 -28.01 10.83 21.30
N ALA A 415 -27.80 9.77 22.10
CA ALA A 415 -28.52 9.54 23.34
C ALA A 415 -28.25 10.63 24.40
N ILE A 416 -26.99 11.03 24.59
CA ILE A 416 -26.60 12.12 25.50
C ILE A 416 -27.22 13.46 25.06
N GLY A 417 -27.19 13.74 23.75
CA GLY A 417 -27.80 14.95 23.17
C GLY A 417 -29.32 14.99 23.40
N ALA A 418 -30.00 13.86 23.18
CA ALA A 418 -31.44 13.74 23.42
C ALA A 418 -31.79 13.96 24.91
N ALA A 419 -31.07 13.32 25.82
CA ALA A 419 -31.27 13.50 27.26
C ALA A 419 -31.08 14.96 27.71
N SER A 420 -30.02 15.63 27.21
CA SER A 420 -29.74 17.04 27.53
C SER A 420 -30.81 18.00 26.99
N SER A 421 -31.51 17.64 25.91
CA SER A 421 -32.60 18.45 25.34
C SER A 421 -33.94 18.30 26.09
N CYS A 422 -34.14 17.21 26.83
CA CYS A 422 -35.35 16.98 27.62
C CYS A 422 -35.39 17.78 28.93
N ASP A 423 -34.23 18.15 29.49
CA ASP A 423 -34.13 18.89 30.76
C ASP A 423 -34.36 20.42 30.65
N VAL A 424 -34.74 20.94 29.47
CA VAL A 424 -34.91 22.40 29.22
C VAL A 424 -36.38 22.87 29.26
N ASN A 425 -37.34 22.05 29.72
CA ASN A 425 -38.75 22.49 29.87
C ASN A 425 -39.33 22.20 31.27
N LEU A 426 -38.61 22.57 32.32
CA LEU A 426 -39.16 22.69 33.68
C LEU A 426 -38.77 24.05 34.27
N ILE A 427 -39.41 25.11 33.77
CA ILE A 427 -39.90 26.31 34.49
C ILE A 427 -40.53 27.21 33.41
N LYS A 428 -41.86 27.14 33.30
CA LYS A 428 -42.70 28.27 32.88
C LYS A 428 -43.92 28.29 33.78
#